data_AF-A0A3M1Q1D2-F1
#
_entry.id   AF-A0A3M1Q1D2-F1
#
_cell.length_a   1.000
_cell.length_b   1.000
_cell.length_c   1.000
_cell.angle_alpha   90.00
_cell.angle_beta   90.00
_cell.angle_gamma   90.00
#
_symmetry.space_group_name_H-M   'P 1'
#
loop_
_entity.id
_entity.type
_entity.pdbx_description
1 polymer ?
#
loop_
_entity_poly.entity_id
_entity_poly.type
_entity_poly.pdbx_seq_one_letter_code
_entity_poly.pdbx_strand_id
1 'polypeptide(L)'
;MTTRLGCLFALVAPLAAWAPGPASAGEINPLHVSSRLTMHIAASDAHLIRRPLGVPRLEVGGVPAEPVDAFCWDGRGVVAVPGEILIDVDVTANTGVIRARWSDRHGEWTYTQDVFVHPEHPSGIRIGASAEERDKLLNDPIVANAYLHGDTLAGQPVLPTVFAYLAAWGPALVTLDGEPLANPFGLPGPLWLGHVMVTEGVRGEDGTVRTVDGGIYSPARGAEGAHDPDDLEVHLVFHDERFPRTANVPPLFSFFYHVLFESVSIQISARDAPGRLVR
;
A
#
# COMPACT_ATOMS: atom_id res chain seq x y z
N MET A 1 -38.75 -42.52 -32.38
CA MET A 1 -38.62 -41.76 -31.12
C MET A 1 -37.74 -40.57 -31.39
N THR A 2 -38.33 -39.38 -31.36
CA THR A 2 -37.78 -38.10 -31.81
C THR A 2 -37.20 -37.34 -30.62
N THR A 3 -35.89 -37.12 -30.59
CA THR A 3 -35.22 -36.27 -29.60
C THR A 3 -34.88 -34.92 -30.23
N ARG A 4 -35.40 -33.85 -29.62
CA ARG A 4 -35.32 -32.46 -30.07
C ARG A 4 -33.94 -31.87 -29.78
N LEU A 5 -33.36 -31.19 -30.78
CA LEU A 5 -32.28 -30.21 -30.62
C LEU A 5 -32.86 -28.94 -29.96
N GLY A 6 -32.31 -28.53 -28.82
CA GLY A 6 -32.59 -27.23 -28.21
C GLY A 6 -31.47 -26.26 -28.53
N CYS A 7 -31.77 -25.22 -29.32
CA CYS A 7 -30.89 -24.07 -29.53
C CYS A 7 -30.88 -23.19 -28.28
N LEU A 8 -29.71 -22.92 -27.72
CA LEU A 8 -29.50 -21.95 -26.65
C LEU A 8 -29.14 -20.61 -27.28
N PHE A 9 -30.03 -19.63 -27.19
CA PHE A 9 -29.73 -18.24 -27.55
C PHE A 9 -29.00 -17.55 -26.38
N ALA A 10 -27.77 -17.10 -26.62
CA ALA A 10 -27.04 -16.23 -25.71
C ALA A 10 -27.50 -14.78 -25.93
N LEU A 11 -28.06 -14.16 -24.90
CA LEU A 11 -28.35 -12.73 -24.83
C LEU A 11 -27.06 -11.98 -24.48
N VAL A 12 -26.49 -11.26 -25.44
CA VAL A 12 -25.43 -10.28 -25.22
C VAL A 12 -26.08 -8.97 -24.81
N ALA A 13 -25.90 -8.55 -23.57
CA ALA A 13 -26.24 -7.20 -23.13
C ALA A 13 -25.11 -6.22 -23.55
N PRO A 14 -25.42 -5.02 -24.06
CA PRO A 14 -24.39 -4.05 -24.41
C PRO A 14 -23.83 -3.38 -23.14
N LEU A 15 -22.50 -3.32 -23.05
CA LEU A 15 -21.79 -2.45 -22.11
C LEU A 15 -22.15 -0.98 -22.42
N ALA A 16 -22.83 -0.32 -21.49
CA ALA A 16 -23.03 1.11 -21.53
C ALA A 16 -21.71 1.80 -21.14
N ALA A 17 -21.14 2.56 -22.07
CA ALA A 17 -19.99 3.43 -21.81
C ALA A 17 -20.40 4.53 -20.81
N TRP A 18 -19.76 4.53 -19.64
CA TRP A 18 -19.91 5.58 -18.65
C TRP A 18 -18.95 6.71 -19.02
N ALA A 19 -19.48 7.82 -19.54
CA ALA A 19 -18.71 9.03 -19.79
C ALA A 19 -18.69 9.87 -18.50
N PRO A 20 -17.52 10.18 -17.90
CA PRO A 20 -17.46 11.09 -16.77
C PRO A 20 -17.93 12.48 -17.21
N GLY A 21 -18.84 13.07 -16.44
CA GLY A 21 -19.29 14.43 -16.65
C GLY A 21 -18.15 15.45 -16.44
N PRO A 22 -18.20 16.62 -17.09
CA PRO A 22 -17.17 17.64 -16.93
C PRO A 22 -17.13 18.12 -15.47
N ALA A 23 -15.96 17.99 -14.83
CA ALA A 23 -15.71 18.57 -13.52
C ALA A 23 -15.94 20.08 -13.57
N SER A 24 -16.73 20.60 -12.64
CA SER A 24 -16.92 22.04 -12.47
C SER A 24 -15.60 22.69 -12.09
N ALA A 25 -15.10 23.59 -12.93
CA ALA A 25 -13.89 24.37 -12.66
C ALA A 25 -14.15 25.30 -11.47
N GLY A 26 -13.62 24.93 -10.29
CA GLY A 26 -13.55 25.82 -9.13
C GLY A 26 -12.59 26.98 -9.40
N GLU A 27 -12.91 28.16 -8.86
CA GLU A 27 -12.08 29.37 -8.89
C GLU A 27 -10.65 29.07 -8.39
N ILE A 28 -9.67 29.19 -9.29
CA ILE A 28 -8.25 28.99 -8.98
C ILE A 28 -7.74 30.26 -8.29
N ASN A 29 -7.53 30.20 -6.98
CA ASN A 29 -6.92 31.28 -6.21
C ASN A 29 -5.45 31.48 -6.69
N PRO A 30 -5.10 32.61 -7.35
CA PRO A 30 -3.85 32.75 -8.11
C PRO A 30 -2.60 33.02 -7.25
N LEU A 31 -2.68 32.87 -5.92
CA LEU A 31 -1.58 33.19 -4.99
C LEU A 31 -0.87 31.97 -4.38
N HIS A 32 -1.26 30.74 -4.71
CA HIS A 32 -0.47 29.57 -4.33
C HIS A 32 0.64 29.33 -5.35
N VAL A 33 1.82 29.90 -5.09
CA VAL A 33 3.05 29.37 -5.69
C VAL A 33 3.18 27.95 -5.16
N SER A 34 2.86 26.96 -6.00
CA SER A 34 2.95 25.55 -5.64
C SER A 34 4.41 25.21 -5.38
N SER A 35 4.84 25.26 -4.13
CA SER A 35 6.14 24.73 -3.72
C SER A 35 6.19 23.26 -4.08
N ARG A 36 7.29 22.81 -4.70
CA ARG A 36 7.55 21.39 -4.88
C ARG A 36 8.01 20.81 -3.56
N LEU A 37 7.27 19.84 -3.05
CA LEU A 37 7.65 19.06 -1.88
C LEU A 37 8.24 17.72 -2.35
N THR A 38 9.56 17.58 -2.22
CA THR A 38 10.23 16.30 -2.49
C THR A 38 10.62 15.60 -1.20
N MET A 39 10.48 14.28 -1.20
CA MET A 39 10.92 13.40 -0.12
C MET A 39 11.93 12.40 -0.67
N HIS A 40 13.08 12.34 -0.02
CA HIS A 40 14.13 11.36 -0.25
C HIS A 40 14.23 10.51 1.01
N ILE A 41 13.81 9.25 0.93
CA ILE A 41 13.75 8.34 2.07
C ILE A 41 14.61 7.13 1.75
N ALA A 42 15.45 6.74 2.69
CA ALA A 42 16.21 5.51 2.64
C ALA A 42 15.89 4.69 3.88
N ALA A 43 15.66 3.39 3.73
CA ALA A 43 15.53 2.49 4.86
C ALA A 43 16.23 1.15 4.66
N SER A 44 16.65 0.54 5.76
CA SER A 44 17.29 -0.79 5.82
C SER A 44 16.77 -1.58 7.02
N ASP A 45 17.46 -2.67 7.39
CA ASP A 45 17.06 -3.59 8.47
C ASP A 45 15.68 -4.18 8.22
N ALA A 46 15.60 -4.93 7.12
CA ALA A 46 14.35 -5.43 6.60
C ALA A 46 13.83 -6.64 7.41
N HIS A 47 12.51 -6.73 7.52
CA HIS A 47 11.79 -7.87 8.08
C HIS A 47 10.73 -8.34 7.10
N LEU A 48 10.75 -9.63 6.77
CA LEU A 48 9.63 -10.28 6.08
C LEU A 48 8.52 -10.56 7.10
N ILE A 49 7.33 -10.02 6.85
CA ILE A 49 6.15 -10.23 7.70
C ILE A 49 5.23 -11.20 6.98
N ARG A 50 5.45 -12.50 7.20
CA ARG A 50 4.70 -13.52 6.49
C ARG A 50 4.80 -14.91 7.11
N ARG A 51 3.65 -15.56 7.33
CA ARG A 51 3.58 -16.93 7.84
C ARG A 51 2.56 -17.78 7.06
N PRO A 52 3.00 -18.80 6.31
CA PRO A 52 2.09 -19.84 5.82
C PRO A 52 1.38 -20.54 6.99
N LEU A 53 0.06 -20.72 6.88
CA LEU A 53 -0.77 -21.30 7.96
C LEU A 53 -1.06 -22.80 7.78
N GLY A 54 -0.40 -23.43 6.82
CA GLY A 54 -0.58 -24.86 6.50
C GLY A 54 0.07 -25.22 5.17
N VAL A 55 -0.41 -26.31 4.57
CA VAL A 55 0.02 -26.72 3.23
C VAL A 55 -0.47 -25.67 2.21
N PRO A 56 0.42 -25.07 1.40
CA PRO A 56 0.02 -24.13 0.36
C PRO A 56 -0.98 -24.77 -0.60
N ARG A 57 -2.09 -24.08 -0.85
CA ARG A 57 -3.09 -24.43 -1.88
C ARG A 57 -2.77 -23.77 -3.21
N LEU A 58 -2.05 -22.66 -3.14
CA LEU A 58 -1.70 -21.80 -4.26
C LEU A 58 -0.29 -21.28 -4.02
N GLU A 59 0.48 -21.18 -5.08
CA GLU A 59 1.82 -20.61 -5.09
C GLU A 59 1.97 -19.70 -6.30
N VAL A 60 2.80 -18.67 -6.17
CA VAL A 60 3.17 -17.75 -7.25
C VAL A 60 4.70 -17.73 -7.31
N GLY A 61 5.28 -18.20 -8.42
CA GLY A 61 6.74 -18.30 -8.55
C GLY A 61 7.40 -19.18 -7.48
N GLY A 62 6.72 -20.23 -6.99
CA GLY A 62 7.22 -21.09 -5.90
C GLY A 62 7.10 -20.46 -4.49
N VAL A 63 6.45 -19.31 -4.37
CA VAL A 63 6.15 -18.66 -3.10
C VAL A 63 4.72 -19.00 -2.70
N PRO A 64 4.46 -19.53 -1.49
CA PRO A 64 3.09 -19.78 -1.04
C PRO A 64 2.23 -18.52 -1.20
N ALA A 65 0.97 -18.66 -1.59
CA ALA A 65 0.05 -17.54 -1.76
C ALA A 65 -1.15 -17.66 -0.81
N GLU A 66 -1.63 -18.90 -0.58
CA GLU A 66 -2.76 -19.20 0.31
C GLU A 66 -2.60 -20.58 0.99
N PRO A 67 -2.91 -20.73 2.30
CA PRO A 67 -3.29 -19.69 3.26
C PRO A 67 -2.06 -19.06 3.94
N VAL A 68 -2.11 -17.74 4.12
CA VAL A 68 -1.01 -16.91 4.62
C VAL A 68 -1.56 -15.90 5.63
N ASP A 69 -0.82 -15.73 6.72
CA ASP A 69 -0.91 -14.58 7.60
C ASP A 69 0.18 -13.57 7.18
N ALA A 70 -0.24 -12.46 6.59
CA ALA A 70 0.66 -11.46 5.99
C ALA A 70 0.89 -10.23 6.89
N PHE A 71 0.34 -10.25 8.10
CA PHE A 71 0.55 -9.19 9.09
C PHE A 71 1.14 -9.71 10.39
N CYS A 72 0.98 -10.99 10.71
CA CYS A 72 1.64 -11.66 11.84
C CYS A 72 1.62 -10.78 13.11
N TRP A 73 0.44 -10.28 13.51
CA TRP A 73 0.33 -9.36 14.65
C TRP A 73 0.87 -9.96 15.95
N ASP A 74 0.93 -11.30 16.03
CA ASP A 74 1.53 -12.07 17.14
C ASP A 74 3.07 -12.21 17.07
N GLY A 75 3.73 -11.59 16.09
CA GLY A 75 5.18 -11.63 15.88
C GLY A 75 5.72 -12.94 15.29
N ARG A 76 4.96 -14.04 15.26
CA ARG A 76 5.47 -15.39 14.93
C ARG A 76 5.79 -15.64 13.46
N GLY A 77 5.62 -14.64 12.60
CA GLY A 77 5.99 -14.68 11.19
C GLY A 77 6.82 -13.48 10.76
N VAL A 78 7.40 -12.76 11.72
CA VAL A 78 8.34 -11.67 11.48
C VAL A 78 9.74 -12.27 11.44
N VAL A 79 10.42 -12.13 10.32
CA VAL A 79 11.75 -12.72 10.10
C VAL A 79 12.66 -11.66 9.52
N ALA A 80 13.78 -11.37 10.20
CA ALA A 80 14.81 -10.48 9.68
C ALA A 80 15.39 -11.03 8.37
N VAL A 81 15.53 -10.15 7.38
CA VAL A 81 16.08 -10.44 6.06
C VAL A 81 17.01 -9.30 5.63
N PRO A 82 18.06 -9.56 4.84
CA PRO A 82 18.82 -8.47 4.25
C PRO A 82 17.93 -7.72 3.25
N GLY A 83 17.92 -6.40 3.31
CA GLY A 83 17.16 -5.58 2.38
C GLY A 83 17.30 -4.08 2.61
N GLU A 84 16.97 -3.33 1.58
CA GLU A 84 16.92 -1.87 1.60
C GLU A 84 15.83 -1.35 0.66
N ILE A 85 15.38 -0.13 0.94
CA ILE A 85 14.43 0.62 0.11
C ILE A 85 14.87 2.08 -0.03
N LEU A 86 14.69 2.61 -1.24
CA LEU A 86 14.88 4.02 -1.58
C LEU A 86 13.58 4.57 -2.17
N ILE A 87 13.14 5.71 -1.65
CA ILE A 87 11.93 6.41 -2.08
C ILE A 87 12.33 7.84 -2.44
N ASP A 88 12.19 8.20 -3.70
CA ASP A 88 12.48 9.54 -4.22
C ASP A 88 11.22 10.08 -4.93
N VAL A 89 10.41 10.87 -4.23
CA VAL A 89 9.10 11.32 -4.73
C VAL A 89 8.91 12.83 -4.62
N ASP A 90 8.22 13.41 -5.60
CA ASP A 90 7.61 14.73 -5.54
C ASP A 90 6.13 14.55 -5.21
N VAL A 91 5.79 14.79 -3.95
CA VAL A 91 4.44 14.60 -3.40
C VAL A 91 3.45 15.55 -4.07
N THR A 92 3.90 16.75 -4.44
CA THR A 92 3.03 17.76 -5.08
C THR A 92 2.75 17.41 -6.53
N ALA A 93 3.74 16.88 -7.25
CA ALA A 93 3.59 16.47 -8.64
C ALA A 93 3.03 15.05 -8.81
N ASN A 94 2.94 14.25 -7.74
CA ASN A 94 2.60 12.83 -7.79
C ASN A 94 3.51 12.01 -8.74
N THR A 95 4.82 12.30 -8.67
CA THR A 95 5.83 11.65 -9.51
C THR A 95 7.02 11.21 -8.67
N GLY A 96 7.85 10.31 -9.20
CA GLY A 96 9.04 9.84 -8.50
C GLY A 96 9.33 8.39 -8.79
N VAL A 97 10.09 7.77 -7.91
CA VAL A 97 10.38 6.34 -7.97
C VAL A 97 10.56 5.77 -6.56
N ILE A 98 10.03 4.57 -6.37
CA ILE A 98 10.31 3.72 -5.22
C ILE A 98 11.03 2.48 -5.71
N ARG A 99 12.16 2.14 -5.10
CA ARG A 99 12.93 0.93 -5.40
C ARG A 99 13.27 0.21 -4.12
N ALA A 100 13.04 -1.10 -4.08
CA ALA A 100 13.49 -1.94 -2.98
C ALA A 100 14.18 -3.20 -3.51
N ARG A 101 15.06 -3.75 -2.69
CA ARG A 101 15.64 -5.08 -2.87
C ARG A 101 15.78 -5.78 -1.54
N TRP A 102 15.54 -7.07 -1.51
CA TRP A 102 15.70 -7.89 -0.30
C TRP A 102 15.93 -9.35 -0.71
N SER A 103 16.43 -10.16 0.22
CA SER A 103 16.66 -11.59 -0.02
C SER A 103 15.95 -12.40 1.07
N ASP A 104 15.12 -13.36 0.68
CA ASP A 104 14.50 -14.29 1.61
C ASP A 104 14.81 -15.75 1.22
N ARG A 105 14.11 -16.71 1.83
CA ARG A 105 14.29 -18.13 1.52
C ARG A 105 13.87 -18.53 0.10
N HIS A 106 13.16 -17.65 -0.62
CA HIS A 106 12.63 -17.90 -1.96
C HIS A 106 13.54 -17.34 -3.05
N GLY A 107 14.42 -16.38 -2.73
CA GLY A 107 15.40 -15.85 -3.67
C GLY A 107 15.70 -14.36 -3.44
N GLU A 108 16.27 -13.74 -4.46
CA GLU A 108 16.58 -12.31 -4.50
C GLU A 108 15.41 -11.53 -5.12
N TRP A 109 14.88 -10.56 -4.39
CA TRP A 109 13.72 -9.79 -4.80
C TRP A 109 14.11 -8.38 -5.22
N THR A 110 13.42 -7.86 -6.24
CA THR A 110 13.39 -6.42 -6.50
C THR A 110 11.98 -5.92 -6.70
N TYR A 111 11.76 -4.66 -6.33
CA TYR A 111 10.52 -3.94 -6.50
C TYR A 111 10.82 -2.58 -7.12
N THR A 112 10.03 -2.15 -8.11
CA THR A 112 10.08 -0.80 -8.68
C THR A 112 8.67 -0.27 -8.93
N GLN A 113 8.38 0.93 -8.41
CA GLN A 113 7.16 1.68 -8.67
C GLN A 113 7.53 3.10 -9.08
N ASP A 114 7.19 3.49 -10.30
CA ASP A 114 7.39 4.83 -10.89
C ASP A 114 6.10 5.43 -11.45
N VAL A 115 4.99 4.69 -11.35
CA VAL A 115 3.64 5.13 -11.68
C VAL A 115 2.82 5.11 -10.39
N PHE A 116 2.09 6.20 -10.16
CA PHE A 116 1.29 6.38 -8.95
C PHE A 116 -0.18 6.54 -9.31
N VAL A 117 -1.04 5.75 -8.68
CA VAL A 117 -2.50 5.73 -8.93
C VAL A 117 -3.20 5.64 -7.59
N HIS A 118 -4.22 6.47 -7.39
CA HIS A 118 -4.90 6.55 -6.12
C HIS A 118 -5.69 5.27 -5.82
N PRO A 119 -5.87 4.91 -4.54
CA PRO A 119 -6.73 3.80 -4.16
C PRO A 119 -8.21 4.13 -4.40
N GLU A 120 -9.07 3.10 -4.37
CA GLU A 120 -10.54 3.25 -4.44
C GLU A 120 -11.17 3.67 -3.09
N HIS A 121 -10.35 3.84 -2.05
CA HIS A 121 -10.75 4.31 -0.73
C HIS A 121 -10.08 5.68 -0.44
N PRO A 122 -10.47 6.40 0.63
CA PRO A 122 -9.75 7.59 1.04
C PRO A 122 -8.25 7.31 1.20
N SER A 123 -7.43 8.23 0.69
CA SER A 123 -5.96 8.13 0.74
C SER A 123 -5.38 8.59 2.08
N GLY A 124 -6.21 9.10 3.00
CA GLY A 124 -5.77 9.52 4.32
C GLY A 124 -6.77 10.44 5.01
N ILE A 125 -6.52 10.69 6.30
CA ILE A 125 -7.22 11.70 7.10
C ILE A 125 -6.20 12.73 7.60
N ARG A 126 -6.53 14.03 7.51
CA ARG A 126 -5.77 15.11 8.16
C ARG A 126 -6.59 15.77 9.25
N ILE A 127 -5.90 16.33 10.23
CA ILE A 127 -6.52 17.29 11.16
C ILE A 127 -6.77 18.58 10.38
N GLY A 128 -8.02 19.03 10.35
CA GLY A 128 -8.48 20.19 9.59
C GLY A 128 -8.13 21.51 10.29
N ALA A 129 -8.96 22.53 10.09
CA ALA A 129 -8.73 23.87 10.67
C ALA A 129 -8.91 23.90 12.20
N SER A 130 -9.43 22.82 12.79
CA SER A 130 -9.54 22.61 14.23
C SER A 130 -9.17 21.17 14.60
N ALA A 131 -8.84 20.94 15.87
CA ALA A 131 -8.50 19.62 16.40
C ALA A 131 -9.66 18.60 16.29
N GLU A 132 -10.89 19.07 16.13
CA GLU A 132 -12.09 18.22 15.96
C GLU A 132 -12.41 17.94 14.49
N GLU A 133 -11.89 18.75 13.57
CA GLU A 133 -12.14 18.63 12.14
C GLU A 133 -11.21 17.59 11.53
N ARG A 134 -11.79 16.72 10.68
CA ARG A 134 -11.07 15.65 9.99
C ARG A 134 -11.33 15.75 8.50
N ASP A 135 -10.30 16.12 7.75
CA ASP A 135 -10.36 16.22 6.30
C ASP A 135 -10.00 14.87 5.67
N LYS A 136 -10.92 14.34 4.85
CA LYS A 136 -10.66 13.16 4.04
C LYS A 136 -9.86 13.55 2.81
N LEU A 137 -8.70 12.94 2.65
CA LEU A 137 -7.93 13.00 1.41
C LEU A 137 -8.51 11.97 0.45
N LEU A 138 -8.87 12.42 -0.75
CA LEU A 138 -9.50 11.59 -1.78
C LEU A 138 -8.70 11.71 -3.06
N ASN A 139 -8.50 10.58 -3.73
CA ASN A 139 -7.88 10.50 -5.06
C ASN A 139 -6.43 11.01 -5.14
N ASP A 140 -5.72 11.06 -4.01
CA ASP A 140 -4.29 11.37 -3.98
C ASP A 140 -3.48 10.08 -4.06
N PRO A 141 -2.62 9.88 -5.09
CA PRO A 141 -1.84 8.67 -5.26
C PRO A 141 -0.54 8.67 -4.44
N ILE A 142 -0.07 9.86 -4.05
CA ILE A 142 0.98 10.07 -3.06
C ILE A 142 0.46 11.06 -2.03
N VAL A 143 0.45 10.64 -0.77
CA VAL A 143 0.00 11.45 0.36
C VAL A 143 1.15 11.61 1.34
N ALA A 144 1.34 12.83 1.84
CA ALA A 144 2.20 13.09 2.99
C ALA A 144 1.39 13.54 4.20
N ASN A 145 1.87 13.25 5.40
CA ASN A 145 1.30 13.72 6.67
C ASN A 145 -0.20 13.42 6.79
N ALA A 146 -0.56 12.14 6.87
CA ALA A 146 -1.96 11.72 7.01
C ALA A 146 -2.09 10.50 7.91
N TYR A 147 -3.21 10.40 8.61
CA TYR A 147 -3.58 9.20 9.35
C TYR A 147 -4.21 8.16 8.43
N LEU A 148 -3.80 6.91 8.59
CA LEU A 148 -4.29 5.74 7.85
C LEU A 148 -4.73 4.62 8.79
N HIS A 149 -5.41 3.62 8.24
CA HIS A 149 -5.80 2.38 8.90
C HIS A 149 -6.63 2.58 10.20
N GLY A 150 -6.66 1.59 11.08
CA GLY A 150 -7.58 1.52 12.22
C GLY A 150 -9.01 1.97 11.85
N ASP A 151 -9.53 2.97 12.55
CA ASP A 151 -10.91 3.46 12.37
C ASP A 151 -11.00 4.70 11.45
N THR A 152 -9.95 5.03 10.70
CA THR A 152 -9.91 6.22 9.83
C THR A 152 -10.78 6.07 8.58
N LEU A 153 -11.14 4.85 8.20
CA LEU A 153 -11.70 4.47 6.90
C LEU A 153 -10.77 4.72 5.70
N ALA A 154 -9.54 5.20 5.94
CA ALA A 154 -8.52 5.37 4.93
C ALA A 154 -7.63 4.11 4.90
N GLY A 155 -8.06 3.14 4.09
CA GLY A 155 -7.49 1.80 4.07
C GLY A 155 -8.19 0.82 5.02
N GLN A 156 -7.90 -0.47 4.85
CA GLN A 156 -8.41 -1.53 5.75
C GLN A 156 -7.72 -1.44 7.12
N PRO A 157 -8.33 -1.88 8.23
CA PRO A 157 -7.74 -1.83 9.58
C PRO A 157 -6.66 -2.90 9.81
N VAL A 158 -5.78 -3.14 8.83
CA VAL A 158 -4.70 -4.15 8.92
C VAL A 158 -3.56 -3.70 9.83
N LEU A 159 -3.42 -2.39 10.04
CA LEU A 159 -2.60 -1.76 11.08
C LEU A 159 -3.49 -0.92 12.02
N PRO A 160 -2.99 -0.56 13.22
CA PRO A 160 -3.57 0.49 14.05
C PRO A 160 -3.80 1.79 13.29
N THR A 161 -4.60 2.71 13.84
CA THR A 161 -4.56 4.09 13.35
C THR A 161 -3.15 4.64 13.59
N VAL A 162 -2.46 4.98 12.50
CA VAL A 162 -1.05 5.39 12.51
C VAL A 162 -0.86 6.63 11.66
N PHE A 163 0.05 7.52 12.07
CA PHE A 163 0.45 8.65 11.25
C PHE A 163 1.44 8.19 10.17
N ALA A 164 1.11 8.47 8.92
CA ALA A 164 1.98 8.25 7.77
C ALA A 164 2.61 9.58 7.35
N TYR A 165 3.94 9.65 7.41
CA TYR A 165 4.74 10.73 6.82
C TYR A 165 4.64 10.71 5.30
N LEU A 166 4.55 9.52 4.71
CA LEU A 166 4.33 9.27 3.30
C LEU A 166 3.48 8.02 3.12
N ALA A 167 2.56 8.04 2.18
CA ALA A 167 1.89 6.86 1.66
C ALA A 167 1.75 6.98 0.14
N ALA A 168 2.03 5.90 -0.57
CA ALA A 168 1.96 5.85 -2.02
C ALA A 168 1.28 4.56 -2.48
N TRP A 169 0.54 4.67 -3.57
CA TRP A 169 -0.13 3.56 -4.25
C TRP A 169 0.18 3.60 -5.73
N GLY A 170 0.24 2.45 -6.36
CA GLY A 170 0.43 2.37 -7.80
C GLY A 170 0.80 0.97 -8.28
N PRO A 171 0.86 0.75 -9.60
CA PRO A 171 1.36 -0.49 -10.13
C PRO A 171 2.87 -0.59 -9.93
N ALA A 172 3.35 -1.77 -9.57
CA ALA A 172 4.75 -2.06 -9.35
C ALA A 172 5.23 -3.25 -10.19
N LEU A 173 6.46 -3.16 -10.70
CA LEU A 173 7.20 -4.28 -11.24
C LEU A 173 7.92 -4.98 -10.09
N VAL A 174 7.69 -6.29 -9.96
CA VAL A 174 8.36 -7.14 -8.98
C VAL A 174 9.12 -8.23 -9.71
N THR A 175 10.36 -8.49 -9.32
CA THR A 175 11.15 -9.61 -9.83
C THR A 175 11.59 -10.53 -8.71
N LEU A 176 11.73 -11.82 -9.03
CA LEU A 176 12.33 -12.85 -8.19
C LEU A 176 13.46 -13.49 -8.99
N ASP A 177 14.67 -13.47 -8.43
CA ASP A 177 15.91 -13.93 -9.07
C ASP A 177 16.16 -13.28 -10.44
N GLY A 178 15.77 -12.00 -10.56
CA GLY A 178 15.91 -11.20 -11.78
C GLY A 178 14.80 -11.38 -12.81
N GLU A 179 13.93 -12.38 -12.65
CA GLU A 179 12.81 -12.64 -13.55
C GLU A 179 11.52 -11.94 -13.07
N PRO A 180 10.73 -11.29 -13.95
CA PRO A 180 9.46 -10.70 -13.57
C PRO A 180 8.52 -11.74 -12.92
N LEU A 181 8.09 -11.46 -11.69
CA LEU A 181 7.10 -12.27 -11.01
C LEU A 181 5.72 -11.90 -11.56
N ALA A 182 5.21 -12.67 -12.51
CA ALA A 182 3.91 -12.39 -13.12
C ALA A 182 2.77 -12.48 -12.09
N ASN A 183 1.92 -11.45 -12.02
CA ASN A 183 0.67 -11.46 -11.27
C ASN A 183 -0.40 -12.29 -12.01
N PRO A 184 -0.79 -13.47 -11.51
CA PRO A 184 -1.77 -14.33 -12.19
C PRO A 184 -3.23 -13.94 -11.89
N PHE A 185 -3.47 -12.89 -11.09
CA PHE A 185 -4.77 -12.55 -10.52
C PHE A 185 -5.34 -11.19 -11.02
N GLY A 186 -4.65 -10.46 -11.90
CA GLY A 186 -5.01 -9.09 -12.31
C GLY A 186 -5.09 -8.80 -13.83
N LEU A 187 -5.44 -7.54 -14.16
CA LEU A 187 -5.40 -6.88 -15.49
C LEU A 187 -4.02 -7.04 -16.19
N PRO A 188 -3.87 -6.86 -17.53
CA PRO A 188 -2.78 -7.49 -18.30
C PRO A 188 -1.42 -7.28 -17.65
N GLY A 189 -0.83 -8.41 -17.22
CA GLY A 189 0.38 -8.46 -16.41
C GLY A 189 1.60 -7.79 -17.06
N PRO A 190 2.70 -7.61 -16.32
CA PRO A 190 3.06 -8.34 -15.09
C PRO A 190 2.94 -7.55 -13.77
N LEU A 191 2.19 -6.45 -13.73
CA LEU A 191 2.23 -5.51 -12.61
C LEU A 191 1.43 -5.99 -11.39
N TRP A 192 1.96 -5.68 -10.20
CA TRP A 192 1.31 -5.85 -8.90
C TRP A 192 0.77 -4.52 -8.38
N LEU A 193 -0.24 -4.54 -7.53
CA LEU A 193 -0.64 -3.34 -6.79
C LEU A 193 0.33 -3.14 -5.63
N GLY A 194 1.14 -2.09 -5.72
CA GLY A 194 2.05 -1.65 -4.68
C GLY A 194 1.38 -0.67 -3.73
N HIS A 195 1.70 -0.81 -2.45
CA HIS A 195 1.41 0.18 -1.43
C HIS A 195 2.62 0.32 -0.51
N VAL A 196 3.14 1.53 -0.41
CA VAL A 196 4.29 1.86 0.42
C VAL A 196 3.88 2.94 1.42
N MET A 197 4.22 2.75 2.69
CA MET A 197 3.99 3.75 3.73
C MET A 197 5.26 3.95 4.54
N VAL A 198 5.49 5.19 4.96
CA VAL A 198 6.49 5.58 5.96
C VAL A 198 5.70 6.10 7.15
N THR A 199 5.73 5.37 8.25
CA THR A 199 4.83 5.57 9.39
C THR A 199 5.60 5.69 10.70
N GLU A 200 4.92 6.16 11.73
CA GLU A 200 5.28 5.84 13.11
C GLU A 200 5.33 4.31 13.30
N GLY A 201 6.14 3.84 14.24
CA GLY A 201 6.31 2.43 14.54
C GLY A 201 5.04 1.83 15.13
N VAL A 202 4.68 0.62 14.72
CA VAL A 202 3.51 -0.11 15.22
C VAL A 202 3.90 -1.48 15.77
N ARG A 203 5.15 -1.92 15.55
CA ARG A 203 5.68 -3.16 16.08
C ARG A 203 6.60 -2.90 17.26
N GLY A 204 6.52 -3.77 18.27
CA GLY A 204 7.55 -3.85 19.28
C GLY A 204 8.78 -4.61 18.79
N GLU A 205 9.86 -4.57 19.58
CA GLU A 205 11.10 -5.32 19.34
C GLU A 205 10.90 -6.84 19.14
N ASP A 206 9.79 -7.40 19.65
CA ASP A 206 9.41 -8.80 19.48
C ASP A 206 8.59 -9.08 18.20
N GLY A 207 8.45 -8.07 17.33
CA GLY A 207 7.69 -8.10 16.08
C GLY A 207 6.16 -8.05 16.27
N THR A 208 5.67 -7.98 17.51
CA THR A 208 4.23 -7.94 17.79
C THR A 208 3.64 -6.57 17.54
N VAL A 209 2.40 -6.53 17.06
CA VAL A 209 1.59 -5.31 17.05
C VAL A 209 0.68 -5.35 18.27
N ARG A 210 0.85 -4.40 19.18
CA ARG A 210 0.17 -4.41 20.48
C ARG A 210 -1.00 -3.44 20.52
N THR A 211 -1.93 -3.68 21.43
CA THR A 211 -2.93 -2.69 21.84
C THR A 211 -2.37 -1.78 22.93
N VAL A 212 -2.98 -0.62 23.16
CA VAL A 212 -2.64 0.28 24.28
C VAL A 212 -2.66 -0.40 25.66
N ASP A 213 -3.52 -1.42 25.84
CA ASP A 213 -3.61 -2.20 27.09
C ASP A 213 -2.63 -3.40 27.14
N GLY A 214 -1.72 -3.53 26.18
CA GLY A 214 -0.67 -4.56 26.14
C GLY A 214 -1.06 -5.91 25.51
N GLY A 215 -2.31 -6.08 25.05
CA GLY A 215 -2.76 -7.22 24.25
C GLY A 215 -2.23 -7.22 22.81
N ILE A 216 -2.60 -8.25 22.02
CA ILE A 216 -2.28 -8.31 20.59
C ILE A 216 -3.37 -7.60 19.78
N TYR A 217 -2.95 -6.76 18.83
CA TYR A 217 -3.85 -6.02 17.96
C TYR A 217 -4.75 -6.95 17.13
N SER A 218 -5.97 -6.49 16.86
CA SER A 218 -6.91 -7.15 15.96
C SER A 218 -7.57 -6.12 15.05
N PRO A 219 -7.68 -6.37 13.74
CA PRO A 219 -8.41 -5.50 12.81
C PRO A 219 -9.88 -5.26 13.20
N ALA A 220 -10.47 -6.10 14.05
CA ALA A 220 -11.83 -5.90 14.56
C ALA A 220 -11.94 -4.79 15.63
N ARG A 221 -10.80 -4.33 16.16
CA ARG A 221 -10.67 -3.30 17.20
C ARG A 221 -9.62 -2.26 16.75
N GLY A 222 -9.84 -1.69 15.55
CA GLY A 222 -8.86 -0.87 14.83
C GLY A 222 -8.34 0.35 15.60
N ALA A 223 -9.18 1.00 16.42
CA ALA A 223 -8.80 2.15 17.23
C ALA A 223 -7.90 1.86 18.44
N GLU A 224 -7.67 0.60 18.80
CA GLU A 224 -7.00 0.27 20.07
C GLU A 224 -5.53 -0.10 19.94
N GLY A 225 -5.03 -0.17 18.71
CA GLY A 225 -3.63 -0.45 18.46
C GLY A 225 -2.72 0.66 19.01
N ALA A 226 -1.61 0.26 19.59
CA ALA A 226 -0.54 1.16 20.00
C ALA A 226 0.35 1.49 18.79
N HIS A 227 1.00 2.63 18.85
CA HIS A 227 2.08 3.06 17.96
C HIS A 227 3.12 3.82 18.80
N ASP A 228 4.33 3.94 18.27
CA ASP A 228 5.44 4.68 18.85
C ASP A 228 5.88 5.80 17.88
N PRO A 229 5.65 7.08 18.20
CA PRO A 229 6.02 8.19 17.34
C PRO A 229 7.54 8.43 17.25
N ASP A 230 8.34 7.84 18.16
CA ASP A 230 9.80 7.93 18.14
C ASP A 230 10.45 6.79 17.34
N ASP A 231 9.65 5.86 16.83
CA ASP A 231 10.04 4.78 15.93
C ASP A 231 9.49 5.04 14.52
N LEU A 232 10.29 4.74 13.49
CA LEU A 232 9.89 4.93 12.10
C LEU A 232 9.95 3.61 11.36
N GLU A 233 8.87 3.30 10.66
CA GLU A 233 8.72 2.07 9.90
C GLU A 233 8.46 2.40 8.42
N VAL A 234 9.08 1.65 7.49
CA VAL A 234 8.67 1.63 6.09
C VAL A 234 7.99 0.31 5.79
N HIS A 235 6.68 0.36 5.56
CA HIS A 235 5.91 -0.77 5.07
C HIS A 235 5.94 -0.78 3.54
N LEU A 236 6.47 -1.83 2.94
CA LEU A 236 6.29 -2.14 1.53
C LEU A 236 5.40 -3.36 1.42
N VAL A 237 4.26 -3.20 0.75
CA VAL A 237 3.40 -4.32 0.38
C VAL A 237 3.15 -4.33 -1.11
N PHE A 238 3.01 -5.53 -1.67
CA PHE A 238 2.43 -5.70 -2.99
C PHE A 238 1.49 -6.89 -3.01
N HIS A 239 0.42 -6.76 -3.77
CA HIS A 239 -0.67 -7.72 -3.78
C HIS A 239 -1.46 -7.68 -5.09
N ASP A 240 -2.29 -8.70 -5.29
CA ASP A 240 -3.24 -8.73 -6.39
C ASP A 240 -4.44 -7.79 -6.19
N GLU A 241 -5.19 -7.58 -7.26
CA GLU A 241 -6.53 -7.01 -7.14
C GLU A 241 -7.47 -7.97 -6.41
N ARG A 242 -8.52 -7.43 -5.80
CA ARG A 242 -9.46 -8.21 -4.99
C ARG A 242 -10.24 -9.23 -5.83
N PHE A 243 -9.84 -10.49 -5.86
CA PHE A 243 -10.61 -11.55 -6.51
C PHE A 243 -10.08 -12.96 -6.15
N PRO A 244 -10.92 -14.00 -5.91
CA PRO A 244 -12.17 -14.09 -5.13
C PRO A 244 -11.89 -14.11 -3.59
N ARG A 245 -12.84 -14.58 -2.74
CA ARG A 245 -12.57 -14.75 -1.28
C ARG A 245 -11.50 -15.83 -1.07
N THR A 246 -10.47 -15.51 -0.29
CA THR A 246 -9.33 -16.38 -0.01
C THR A 246 -9.33 -16.87 1.43
N ALA A 247 -8.54 -17.90 1.74
CA ALA A 247 -8.32 -18.35 3.13
C ALA A 247 -7.19 -17.58 3.84
N ASN A 248 -6.73 -16.45 3.29
CA ASN A 248 -5.74 -15.60 3.95
C ASN A 248 -6.34 -14.88 5.15
N VAL A 249 -5.53 -14.66 6.18
CA VAL A 249 -5.88 -13.75 7.28
C VAL A 249 -5.81 -12.33 6.72
N PRO A 250 -6.76 -11.43 7.03
CA PRO A 250 -6.84 -10.12 6.39
C PRO A 250 -5.49 -9.43 6.21
N PRO A 251 -5.24 -8.84 5.03
CA PRO A 251 -6.21 -8.56 3.97
C PRO A 251 -6.49 -9.76 3.06
N LEU A 252 -7.73 -9.84 2.55
CA LEU A 252 -8.25 -10.98 1.77
C LEU A 252 -7.86 -10.88 0.28
N PHE A 253 -6.55 -10.86 0.01
CA PHE A 253 -5.96 -10.97 -1.32
C PHE A 253 -5.52 -12.42 -1.59
N SER A 254 -5.34 -12.81 -2.86
CA SER A 254 -4.83 -14.15 -3.22
C SER A 254 -3.35 -14.28 -2.95
N PHE A 255 -2.62 -13.18 -3.08
CA PHE A 255 -1.21 -13.04 -2.78
C PHE A 255 -0.99 -11.68 -2.13
N PHE A 256 -0.39 -11.69 -0.93
CA PHE A 256 0.03 -10.48 -0.24
C PHE A 256 1.43 -10.71 0.32
N TYR A 257 2.33 -9.79 0.01
CA TYR A 257 3.71 -9.86 0.43
C TYR A 257 4.08 -8.55 1.13
N HIS A 258 4.65 -8.66 2.33
CA HIS A 258 4.88 -7.54 3.23
C HIS A 258 6.31 -7.56 3.74
N VAL A 259 7.05 -6.50 3.41
CA VAL A 259 8.39 -6.25 3.91
C VAL A 259 8.35 -4.96 4.72
N LEU A 260 8.89 -5.00 5.92
CA LEU A 260 9.10 -3.86 6.80
C LEU A 260 10.56 -3.46 6.78
N PHE A 261 10.87 -2.18 6.93
CA PHE A 261 12.23 -1.68 7.16
C PHE A 261 12.21 -0.73 8.37
N GLU A 262 13.13 -0.90 9.31
CA GLU A 262 13.11 -0.20 10.62
C GLU A 262 14.20 0.88 10.76
N SER A 263 15.30 0.79 9.99
CA SER A 263 16.34 1.84 9.99
C SER A 263 16.01 2.92 8.97
N VAL A 264 15.16 3.89 9.33
CA VAL A 264 14.59 4.88 8.39
C VAL A 264 15.26 6.25 8.49
N SER A 265 15.56 6.85 7.33
CA SER A 265 16.03 8.23 7.21
C SER A 265 15.17 9.00 6.21
N ILE A 266 14.66 10.17 6.62
CA ILE A 266 13.79 11.02 5.80
C ILE A 266 14.49 12.37 5.56
N GLN A 267 14.65 12.75 4.30
CA GLN A 267 15.04 14.09 3.89
C GLN A 267 13.91 14.74 3.11
N ILE A 268 13.46 15.90 3.58
CA ILE A 268 12.37 16.66 2.95
C ILE A 268 12.97 17.94 2.37
N SER A 269 12.69 18.22 1.11
CA SER A 269 13.08 19.48 0.48
C SER A 269 11.86 20.19 -0.10
N ALA A 270 11.71 21.47 0.25
CA ALA A 270 10.73 22.35 -0.36
C ALA A 270 11.47 23.35 -1.24
N ARG A 271 11.06 23.44 -2.51
CA ARG A 271 11.54 24.49 -3.42
C ARG A 271 10.37 25.27 -3.94
N ASP A 272 10.45 26.59 -3.82
CA ASP A 272 9.52 27.47 -4.52
C ASP A 272 9.61 27.18 -6.01
N ALA A 273 8.46 27.02 -6.67
CA ALA A 273 8.45 26.99 -8.12
C ALA A 273 9.13 28.28 -8.61
N PRO A 274 10.06 28.22 -9.59
CA PRO A 274 10.77 29.40 -10.05
C PRO A 274 9.76 30.48 -10.38
N GLY A 275 9.78 31.56 -9.60
CA GLY A 275 8.78 32.61 -9.68
C GLY A 275 8.65 33.07 -11.11
N ARG A 276 7.46 32.92 -11.70
CA ARG A 276 7.16 33.48 -13.00
C ARG A 276 7.33 34.99 -12.82
N LEU A 277 8.41 35.55 -13.35
CA LEU A 277 8.61 36.98 -13.45
C LEU A 277 7.41 37.54 -14.22
N VAL A 278 6.43 38.08 -13.50
CA VAL A 278 5.37 38.88 -14.09
C VAL A 278 6.05 40.17 -14.53
N ARG A 279 6.17 40.36 -15.85
CA ARG A 279 6.54 41.63 -16.45
C ARG A 279 5.30 42.47 -16.66
#